data_AF-A0AAV4LK35-F1
#
_entry.id   AF-A0AAV4LK35-F1
#
_cell.length_a   1.000
_cell.length_b   1.000
_cell.length_c   1.000
_cell.angle_alpha   90.00
_cell.angle_beta   90.00
_cell.angle_gamma   90.00
#
_symmetry.space_group_name_H-M   'P 1'
#
loop_
_entity.id
_entity.type
_entity.pdbx_description
1 polymer ?
#
loop_
_entity_poly.entity_id
_entity_poly.type
_entity_poly.pdbx_seq_one_letter_code
_entity_poly.pdbx_strand_id
1 'polypeptide(L)'
;MVTTPWFDEPIPFQEAAEVGTRKVIADHSTLGLVVTTDGTISEIGRDSYVEAEERVVNELKELGKPFVMIINSVHPHHPETEQLRQDLIDKYDIPVIPLSVNSMSQEDIIAVLREALYEFPVHEVNVNLPSWVMVLDNDHWLRSNFEECVRNTVKDIKRLRDIDRVVGQFNDYDFVSRAALSHMNMGQGIADIDLSAPDDLYDQVLTEIVGVEIRGKDHLLQLMKDFTYAKREYDKVAEALRMVKLTGYGIAPPVLEEMTLDEPELIRQGSRFGVRLRATAPSIHMIRVDVESEFAPIVGTEKQSEELVRYLMQDFEEDPLKIWDSDIFGKSLAAIVREGISAKLAMMPENAQYKLKETLERIINEGSGGLIAIIL
;
A
#
# COMPACT_ATOMS: atom_id res chain seq x y z
N MET A 1 25.27 15.06 59.36
CA MET A 1 24.48 13.82 59.21
C MET A 1 23.01 14.20 59.23
N VAL A 2 22.20 13.63 58.33
CA VAL A 2 20.79 13.96 58.13
C VAL A 2 20.00 12.66 58.03
N THR A 3 18.83 12.62 58.64
CA THR A 3 17.87 11.53 58.46
C THR A 3 17.05 11.77 57.19
N THR A 4 16.97 10.77 56.33
CA THR A 4 16.17 10.82 55.10
C THR A 4 15.10 9.72 55.15
N PRO A 5 13.98 9.85 54.43
CA PRO A 5 13.00 8.76 54.31
C PRO A 5 13.53 7.56 53.51
N TRP A 6 14.78 7.60 53.05
CA TRP A 6 15.37 6.63 52.12
C TRP A 6 16.36 5.66 52.77
N PHE A 7 16.80 5.94 54.00
CA PHE A 7 17.76 5.14 54.75
C PHE A 7 17.44 5.17 56.26
N ASP A 8 17.63 4.04 56.93
CA ASP A 8 17.37 3.90 58.38
C ASP A 8 18.46 4.57 59.24
N GLU A 9 19.68 4.73 58.71
CA GLU A 9 20.80 5.36 59.40
C GLU A 9 21.06 6.81 58.89
N PRO A 10 21.50 7.74 59.75
CA PRO A 10 21.85 9.09 59.33
C PRO A 10 23.04 9.09 58.37
N ILE A 11 22.90 9.77 57.24
CA ILE A 11 23.93 9.86 56.20
C ILE A 11 24.46 11.31 56.05
N PRO A 12 25.64 11.54 55.45
CA PRO A 12 26.13 12.89 55.12
C PRO A 12 25.12 13.67 54.27
N PHE A 13 25.06 15.00 54.44
CA PHE A 13 24.09 15.84 53.71
C PHE A 13 24.27 15.76 52.19
N GLN A 14 25.51 15.70 51.71
CA GLN A 14 25.83 15.56 50.30
C GLN A 14 25.25 14.26 49.72
N GLU A 15 25.47 13.14 50.40
CA GLU A 15 24.95 11.82 49.99
C GLU A 15 23.41 11.77 50.04
N ALA A 16 22.81 12.38 51.07
CA ALA A 16 21.36 12.54 51.17
C ALA A 16 20.76 13.35 50.00
N ALA A 17 21.41 14.46 49.64
CA ALA A 17 20.96 15.32 48.55
C ALA A 17 21.11 14.64 47.18
N GLU A 18 22.19 13.89 46.98
CA GLU A 18 22.42 13.12 45.76
C GLU A 18 21.41 11.98 45.59
N VAL A 19 21.21 11.16 46.62
CA VAL A 19 20.23 10.06 46.55
C VAL A 19 18.81 10.59 46.42
N GLY A 20 18.49 11.68 47.12
CA GLY A 20 17.19 12.34 47.02
C GLY A 20 16.92 12.85 45.60
N THR A 21 17.88 13.55 45.00
CA THR A 21 17.77 14.05 43.62
C THR A 21 17.59 12.91 42.63
N ARG A 22 18.42 11.86 42.72
CA ARG A 22 18.32 10.66 41.87
C ARG A 22 16.93 10.01 41.95
N LYS A 23 16.41 9.79 43.17
CA LYS A 23 15.09 9.17 43.34
C LYS A 23 13.96 10.03 42.81
N VAL A 24 14.00 11.35 43.03
CA VAL A 24 12.98 12.26 42.48
C VAL A 24 13.03 12.27 40.96
N ILE A 25 14.23 12.35 40.38
CA ILE A 25 14.42 12.30 38.93
C ILE A 25 13.91 10.96 38.40
N ALA A 26 14.28 9.82 38.99
CA ALA A 26 13.91 8.48 38.53
C ALA A 26 12.41 8.16 38.70
N ASP A 27 11.84 8.41 39.87
CA ASP A 27 10.55 7.81 40.25
C ASP A 27 9.35 8.78 40.14
N HIS A 28 9.60 10.10 40.14
CA HIS A 28 8.54 11.09 40.31
C HIS A 28 8.51 12.21 39.27
N SER A 29 9.45 12.22 38.32
CA SER A 29 9.58 13.29 37.31
C SER A 29 9.19 12.79 35.92
N THR A 30 8.32 13.50 35.22
CA THR A 30 7.99 13.25 33.80
C THR A 30 8.79 14.12 32.84
N LEU A 31 9.27 15.27 33.32
CA LEU A 31 10.06 16.25 32.56
C LEU A 31 11.18 16.78 33.46
N GLY A 32 12.40 16.88 32.92
CA GLY A 32 13.53 17.51 33.58
C GLY A 32 13.72 18.96 33.12
N LEU A 33 14.09 19.85 34.04
CA LEU A 33 14.49 21.21 33.72
C LEU A 33 15.81 21.49 34.45
N VAL A 34 16.90 21.47 33.70
CA VAL A 34 18.26 21.61 34.22
C VAL A 34 18.63 23.08 34.19
N VAL A 35 18.81 23.69 35.36
CA VAL A 35 19.22 25.09 35.45
C VAL A 35 20.72 25.14 35.74
N THR A 36 21.48 25.72 34.81
CA THR A 36 22.90 26.05 34.94
C THR A 36 23.09 27.56 34.90
N THR A 37 24.33 28.05 34.95
CA THR A 37 24.64 29.48 34.86
C THR A 37 25.93 29.71 34.11
N ASP A 38 26.06 30.87 33.47
CA ASP A 38 27.30 31.38 32.90
C ASP A 38 28.25 32.01 33.95
N GLY A 39 27.87 31.97 35.24
CA GLY A 39 28.63 32.51 36.36
C GLY A 39 28.32 33.97 36.67
N THR A 40 27.35 34.59 35.99
CA THR A 40 26.97 35.99 36.22
C THR A 40 26.01 36.20 37.40
N ILE A 41 25.35 35.14 37.87
CA ILE A 41 24.24 35.23 38.84
C ILE A 41 24.67 35.14 40.31
N SER A 42 25.88 34.64 40.59
CA SER A 42 26.38 34.41 41.95
C SER A 42 27.89 34.62 42.02
N GLU A 43 28.46 34.57 43.22
CA GLU A 43 29.92 34.63 43.41
C GLU A 43 30.64 33.34 42.98
N ILE A 44 29.89 32.29 42.61
CA ILE A 44 30.43 31.02 42.14
C ILE A 44 30.61 31.10 40.62
N GLY A 45 31.86 30.92 40.16
CA GLY A 45 32.18 30.89 38.74
C GLY A 45 31.65 29.65 38.01
N ARG A 46 31.49 29.77 36.68
CA ARG A 46 30.95 28.71 35.78
C ARG A 46 31.60 27.35 35.98
N ASP A 47 32.93 27.30 36.13
CA ASP A 47 33.70 26.06 36.22
C ASP A 47 33.23 25.15 37.36
N SER A 48 32.75 25.74 38.46
CA SER A 48 32.22 25.00 39.61
C SER A 48 30.89 24.27 39.32
N TYR A 49 30.19 24.62 38.23
CA TYR A 49 28.91 24.03 37.85
C TYR A 49 29.05 22.91 36.81
N VAL A 50 30.17 22.85 36.08
CA VAL A 50 30.33 21.95 34.92
C VAL A 50 30.21 20.48 35.32
N GLU A 51 30.90 20.06 36.39
CA GLU A 51 30.87 18.67 36.85
C GLU A 51 29.47 18.22 37.27
N ALA A 52 28.76 19.06 38.04
CA ALA A 52 27.40 18.77 38.50
C ALA A 52 26.40 18.74 37.33
N GLU A 53 26.54 19.66 36.38
CA GLU A 53 25.74 19.72 35.15
C GLU A 53 25.93 18.46 34.31
N GLU A 54 27.17 18.09 33.99
CA GLU A 54 27.48 16.88 33.22
C GLU A 54 26.86 15.63 33.84
N ARG A 55 26.97 15.50 35.17
CA ARG A 55 26.40 14.38 35.91
C ARG A 55 24.88 14.31 35.78
N VAL A 56 24.17 15.42 36.00
CA VAL A 56 22.70 15.47 35.93
C VAL A 56 22.21 15.23 34.50
N VAL A 57 22.90 15.79 33.50
CA VAL A 57 22.57 15.58 32.08
C VAL A 57 22.72 14.10 31.72
N ASN A 58 23.81 13.45 32.13
CA ASN A 58 24.02 12.03 31.86
C ASN A 58 22.97 11.15 32.55
N GLU A 59 22.63 11.46 33.80
CA GLU A 59 21.59 10.72 34.54
C GLU A 59 20.21 10.86 33.87
N LEU A 60 19.84 12.05 33.40
CA LEU A 60 18.58 12.26 32.66
C LEU A 60 18.56 11.52 31.32
N LYS A 61 19.69 11.50 30.60
CA LYS A 61 19.84 10.73 29.35
C LYS A 61 19.74 9.23 29.57
N GLU A 62 20.40 8.70 30.60
CA GLU A 62 20.35 7.28 30.96
C GLU A 62 18.94 6.83 31.34
N LEU A 63 18.19 7.70 32.03
CA LEU A 63 16.80 7.45 32.39
C LEU A 63 15.81 7.67 31.22
N GLY A 64 16.28 8.20 30.08
CA GLY A 64 15.46 8.47 28.90
C GLY A 64 14.37 9.53 29.14
N LYS A 65 14.56 10.41 30.12
CA LYS A 65 13.57 11.44 30.44
C LYS A 65 13.75 12.64 29.53
N PRO A 66 12.68 13.25 28.99
CA PRO A 66 12.80 14.50 28.25
C PRO A 66 13.26 15.60 29.19
N PHE A 67 14.17 16.48 28.73
CA PHE A 67 14.61 17.62 29.52
C PHE A 67 15.15 18.75 28.67
N VAL A 68 15.10 19.96 29.25
CA VAL A 68 15.69 21.17 28.67
C VAL A 68 16.70 21.76 29.62
N MET A 69 17.70 22.44 29.07
CA MET A 69 18.68 23.18 29.85
C MET A 69 18.41 24.68 29.78
N ILE A 70 18.49 25.34 30.93
CA ILE A 70 18.39 26.78 31.08
C ILE A 70 19.74 27.31 31.53
N ILE A 71 20.33 28.25 30.79
CA ILE A 71 21.47 29.03 31.25
C ILE A 71 20.91 30.27 31.93
N ASN A 72 20.90 30.28 33.27
CA ASN A 72 20.51 31.45 34.04
C ASN A 72 21.64 32.48 34.00
N SER A 73 21.36 33.62 33.36
CA SER A 73 22.32 34.70 33.14
C SER A 73 21.70 36.05 33.44
N VAL A 74 22.50 36.99 33.97
CA VAL A 74 22.11 38.41 34.07
C VAL A 74 22.02 39.07 32.70
N HIS A 75 22.76 38.57 31.71
CA HIS A 75 22.80 39.07 30.34
C HIS A 75 22.61 37.94 29.30
N PRO A 76 21.40 37.38 29.16
CA PRO A 76 21.15 36.20 28.32
C PRO A 76 21.57 36.34 26.85
N HIS A 77 21.48 37.55 26.31
CA HIS A 77 21.81 37.85 24.91
C HIS A 77 23.25 38.31 24.71
N HIS A 78 24.10 38.23 25.73
CA HIS A 78 25.51 38.57 25.59
C HIS A 78 26.22 37.53 24.69
N PRO A 79 27.16 37.94 23.82
CA PRO A 79 27.84 37.02 22.90
C PRO A 79 28.50 35.81 23.59
N GLU A 80 29.03 35.99 24.80
CA GLU A 80 29.66 34.92 25.58
C GLU A 80 28.62 33.87 26.06
N THR A 81 27.44 34.32 26.48
CA THR A 81 26.34 33.44 26.92
C THR A 81 25.74 32.68 25.74
N GLU A 82 25.62 33.33 24.58
CA GLU A 82 25.17 32.68 23.34
C GLU A 82 26.18 31.68 22.80
N GLN A 83 27.49 31.96 22.93
CA GLN A 83 28.52 30.98 22.60
C GLN A 83 28.43 29.76 23.52
N LEU A 84 28.30 29.99 24.84
CA LEU A 84 28.11 28.90 25.80
C LEU A 84 26.84 28.09 25.49
N ARG A 85 25.75 28.74 25.08
CA ARG A 85 24.53 28.07 24.63
C ARG A 85 24.83 27.11 23.47
N GLN A 86 25.53 27.58 22.45
CA GLN A 86 25.85 26.76 21.28
C GLN A 86 26.76 25.57 21.66
N ASP A 87 27.80 25.82 22.46
CA ASP A 87 28.71 24.78 22.92
C ASP A 87 27.97 23.68 23.70
N LEU A 88 26.99 24.04 24.54
CA LEU A 88 26.20 23.08 25.31
C LEU A 88 25.15 22.34 24.46
N ILE A 89 24.58 22.99 23.45
CA ILE A 89 23.70 22.32 22.46
C ILE A 89 24.50 21.25 21.72
N ASP A 90 25.69 21.59 21.22
CA ASP A 90 26.51 20.66 20.44
C ASP A 90 27.07 19.54 21.32
N LYS A 91 27.46 19.84 22.56
CA LYS A 91 28.01 18.86 23.51
C LYS A 91 26.95 17.85 23.99
N TYR A 92 25.74 18.33 24.28
CA TYR A 92 24.73 17.50 24.94
C TYR A 92 23.58 17.08 24.02
N ASP A 93 23.43 17.62 22.82
CA ASP A 93 22.33 17.31 21.89
C ASP A 93 20.95 17.47 22.55
N ILE A 94 20.77 18.62 23.20
CA ILE A 94 19.55 19.03 23.91
C ILE A 94 19.28 20.53 23.68
N PRO A 95 18.04 21.00 23.86
CA PRO A 95 17.75 22.42 23.87
C PRO A 95 18.39 23.12 25.05
N VAL A 96 19.07 24.22 24.76
CA VAL A 96 19.65 25.12 25.76
C VAL A 96 19.08 26.53 25.53
N ILE A 97 18.48 27.09 26.58
CA ILE A 97 17.78 28.37 26.54
C ILE A 97 18.46 29.33 27.53
N PRO A 98 19.12 30.40 27.06
CA PRO A 98 19.66 31.42 27.93
C PRO A 98 18.52 32.34 28.37
N LEU A 99 18.35 32.52 29.68
CA LEU A 99 17.37 33.45 30.21
C LEU A 99 17.79 34.01 31.57
N SER A 100 17.27 35.18 31.90
CA SER A 100 17.39 35.74 33.24
C SER A 100 16.18 35.29 34.03
N VAL A 101 16.36 34.29 34.90
CA VAL A 101 15.26 33.75 35.73
C VAL A 101 14.66 34.83 36.63
N ASN A 102 15.46 35.83 37.01
CA ASN A 102 14.99 36.94 37.85
C ASN A 102 14.07 37.92 37.09
N SER A 103 14.23 38.05 35.77
CA SER A 103 13.47 38.98 34.94
C SER A 103 12.63 38.29 33.86
N MET A 104 12.39 36.99 34.00
CA MET A 104 11.64 36.20 33.04
C MET A 104 10.16 36.60 33.03
N SER A 105 9.60 36.68 31.84
CA SER A 105 8.19 36.92 31.61
C SER A 105 7.39 35.62 31.55
N GLN A 106 6.06 35.73 31.51
CA GLN A 106 5.19 34.57 31.26
C GLN A 106 5.44 33.96 29.88
N GLU A 107 5.79 34.78 28.88
CA GLU A 107 6.09 34.30 27.52
C GLU A 107 7.34 33.43 27.52
N ASP A 108 8.36 33.79 28.31
CA ASP A 108 9.59 33.00 28.46
C ASP A 108 9.29 31.63 29.08
N ILE A 109 8.42 31.56 30.10
CA ILE A 109 7.97 30.29 30.68
C ILE A 109 7.31 29.41 29.62
N ILE A 110 6.39 29.98 28.84
CA ILE A 110 5.66 29.26 27.80
C ILE A 110 6.65 28.76 26.74
N ALA A 111 7.64 29.56 26.36
CA ALA A 111 8.68 29.16 25.41
C ALA A 111 9.50 27.97 25.94
N VAL A 112 9.95 28.02 27.20
CA VAL A 112 10.68 26.90 27.83
C VAL A 112 9.84 25.62 27.86
N LEU A 113 8.55 25.72 28.25
CA LEU A 113 7.65 24.58 28.26
C LEU A 113 7.39 24.02 26.86
N ARG A 114 7.29 24.89 25.84
CA ARG A 114 7.15 24.47 24.45
C ARG A 114 8.38 23.71 23.98
N GLU A 115 9.58 24.23 24.23
CA GLU A 115 10.84 23.53 23.89
C GLU A 115 10.93 22.18 24.61
N ALA A 116 10.47 22.11 25.85
CA ALA A 116 10.41 20.87 26.61
C ALA A 116 9.48 19.82 25.99
N LEU A 117 8.34 20.25 25.40
CA LEU A 117 7.43 19.34 24.71
C LEU A 117 8.05 18.69 23.48
N TYR A 118 8.96 19.38 22.77
CA TYR A 118 9.66 18.82 21.62
C TYR A 118 10.65 17.70 21.97
N GLU A 119 11.08 17.61 23.23
CA GLU A 119 12.00 16.57 23.71
C GLU A 119 11.28 15.27 24.10
N PHE A 120 9.95 15.26 24.12
CA PHE A 120 9.20 14.05 24.40
C PHE A 120 9.44 12.98 23.32
N PRO A 121 9.48 11.70 23.73
CA PRO A 121 9.63 10.61 22.79
C PRO A 121 8.44 10.56 21.83
N VAL A 122 8.72 10.22 20.57
CA VAL A 122 7.64 9.97 19.60
C VAL A 122 7.08 8.56 19.83
N HIS A 123 5.76 8.47 19.89
CA HIS A 123 5.05 7.20 20.02
C HIS A 123 4.55 6.69 18.67
N GLU A 124 4.09 7.60 17.81
CA GLU A 124 3.49 7.24 16.52
C GLU A 124 3.90 8.26 15.45
N VAL A 125 4.33 7.74 14.29
CA VAL A 125 4.58 8.55 13.10
C VAL A 125 3.73 7.97 11.98
N ASN A 126 2.73 8.73 11.56
CA ASN A 126 1.87 8.38 10.45
C ASN A 126 2.42 9.04 9.19
N VAL A 127 2.76 8.24 8.19
CA VAL A 127 3.20 8.74 6.90
C VAL A 127 2.14 8.45 5.85
N ASN A 128 1.50 9.52 5.38
CA ASN A 128 0.46 9.45 4.37
C ASN A 128 1.10 9.47 2.99
N LEU A 129 0.98 8.34 2.29
CA LEU A 129 1.39 8.23 0.89
C LEU A 129 0.38 8.93 -0.02
N PRO A 130 0.79 9.33 -1.25
CA PRO A 130 -0.14 9.82 -2.25
C PRO A 130 -1.28 8.82 -2.47
N SER A 131 -2.52 9.31 -2.46
CA SER A 131 -3.72 8.45 -2.48
C SER A 131 -3.77 7.49 -3.67
N TRP A 132 -3.27 7.89 -4.83
CA TRP A 132 -3.22 7.03 -6.02
C TRP A 132 -2.15 5.95 -5.93
N VAL A 133 -1.03 6.19 -5.23
CA VAL A 133 0.00 5.17 -4.96
C VAL A 133 -0.56 4.07 -4.05
N MET A 134 -1.43 4.43 -3.11
CA MET A 134 -2.10 3.47 -2.22
C MET A 134 -3.07 2.52 -2.95
N VAL A 135 -3.51 2.86 -4.17
CA VAL A 135 -4.38 2.00 -4.99
C VAL A 135 -3.57 0.95 -5.77
N LEU A 136 -2.26 1.17 -5.95
CA LEU A 136 -1.39 0.23 -6.64
C LEU A 136 -1.26 -1.08 -5.86
N ASP A 137 -1.05 -2.18 -6.59
CA ASP A 137 -0.79 -3.48 -5.99
C ASP A 137 0.45 -3.43 -5.09
N ASN A 138 0.48 -4.29 -4.05
CA ASN A 138 1.56 -4.29 -3.06
C ASN A 138 2.94 -4.57 -3.68
N ASP A 139 2.99 -5.30 -4.80
CA ASP A 139 4.19 -5.66 -5.54
C ASP A 139 4.59 -4.63 -6.60
N HIS A 140 3.81 -3.57 -6.79
CA HIS A 140 4.15 -2.50 -7.71
C HIS A 140 5.42 -1.76 -7.24
N TRP A 141 6.36 -1.56 -8.16
CA TRP A 141 7.70 -1.00 -7.88
C TRP A 141 7.63 0.35 -7.14
N LEU A 142 6.76 1.26 -7.59
CA LEU A 142 6.63 2.59 -6.99
C LEU A 142 6.14 2.53 -5.54
N ARG A 143 5.13 1.69 -5.28
CA ARG A 143 4.59 1.53 -3.93
C ARG A 143 5.64 0.93 -2.99
N SER A 144 6.36 -0.09 -3.45
CA SER A 144 7.46 -0.70 -2.71
C SER A 144 8.54 0.33 -2.36
N ASN A 145 8.92 1.21 -3.30
CA ASN A 145 9.90 2.27 -3.07
C ASN A 145 9.44 3.27 -2.00
N PHE A 146 8.17 3.69 -2.02
CA PHE A 146 7.61 4.56 -0.99
C PHE A 146 7.62 3.88 0.39
N GLU A 147 7.20 2.62 0.48
CA GLU A 147 7.19 1.87 1.74
C GLU A 147 8.61 1.66 2.29
N GLU A 148 9.59 1.40 1.43
CA GLU A 148 11.00 1.29 1.83
C GLU A 148 11.59 2.63 2.28
N CYS A 149 11.31 3.71 1.55
CA CYS A 149 11.70 5.07 1.93
C CYS A 149 11.16 5.43 3.32
N VAL A 150 9.86 5.20 3.58
CA VAL A 150 9.27 5.41 4.90
C VAL A 150 9.98 4.58 5.96
N ARG A 151 10.22 3.29 5.69
CA ARG A 151 10.89 2.40 6.63
C ARG A 151 12.31 2.82 6.96
N ASN A 152 13.06 3.38 6.01
CA ASN A 152 14.44 3.79 6.22
C ASN A 152 14.53 5.13 6.95
N THR A 153 13.66 6.07 6.60
CA THR A 153 13.66 7.44 7.11
C THR A 153 13.07 7.55 8.52
N VAL A 154 12.00 6.79 8.84
CA VAL A 154 11.33 6.87 10.15
C VAL A 154 12.13 6.22 11.30
N LYS A 155 13.05 5.29 11.01
CA LYS A 155 13.87 4.60 12.03
C LYS A 155 14.71 5.55 12.89
N ASP A 156 15.05 6.71 12.35
CA ASP A 156 15.93 7.68 13.00
C ASP A 156 15.16 8.67 13.90
N ILE A 157 13.81 8.60 13.94
CA ILE A 157 12.97 9.45 14.78
C ILE A 157 12.93 8.89 16.21
N LYS A 158 13.41 9.67 17.18
CA LYS A 158 13.29 9.33 18.61
C LYS A 158 12.46 10.33 19.37
N ARG A 159 12.60 11.63 19.05
CA ARG A 159 11.92 12.75 19.71
C ARG A 159 11.13 13.56 18.71
N LEU A 160 10.15 14.32 19.18
CA LEU A 160 9.31 15.15 18.30
C LEU A 160 10.13 16.18 17.53
N ARG A 161 11.23 16.66 18.10
CA ARG A 161 12.21 17.53 17.42
C ARG A 161 12.84 16.91 16.17
N ASP A 162 13.03 15.58 16.15
CA ASP A 162 13.68 14.91 15.02
C ASP A 162 12.82 14.95 13.76
N ILE A 163 11.51 15.14 13.91
CA ILE A 163 10.54 15.09 12.80
C ILE A 163 10.87 16.12 11.73
N ASP A 164 11.16 17.37 12.12
CA ASP A 164 11.45 18.45 11.15
C ASP A 164 12.68 18.12 10.29
N ARG A 165 13.71 17.50 10.89
CA ARG A 165 14.90 17.04 10.16
C ARG A 165 14.55 15.90 9.22
N VAL A 166 13.75 14.95 9.68
CA VAL A 166 13.38 13.75 8.93
C VAL A 166 12.43 14.07 7.77
N VAL A 167 11.54 15.05 7.92
CA VAL A 167 10.74 15.61 6.80
C VAL A 167 11.65 16.11 5.68
N GLY A 168 12.80 16.70 6.03
CA GLY A 168 13.83 17.11 5.07
C GLY A 168 14.38 15.95 4.24
N GLN A 169 14.69 14.82 4.89
CA GLN A 169 15.30 13.63 4.26
C GLN A 169 14.39 12.99 3.20
N PHE A 170 13.06 13.08 3.36
CA PHE A 170 12.13 12.58 2.35
C PHE A 170 12.28 13.28 1.00
N ASN A 171 12.76 14.53 0.98
CA ASN A 171 12.97 15.26 -0.28
C ASN A 171 14.24 14.84 -1.04
N ASP A 172 15.07 13.96 -0.46
CA ASP A 172 16.26 13.41 -1.13
C ASP A 172 15.90 12.28 -2.11
N TYR A 173 14.66 11.78 -2.08
CA TYR A 173 14.18 10.71 -2.96
C TYR A 173 13.53 11.28 -4.22
N ASP A 174 14.02 10.89 -5.40
CA ASP A 174 13.56 11.42 -6.70
C ASP A 174 12.06 11.23 -6.97
N PHE A 175 11.43 10.22 -6.36
CA PHE A 175 10.01 9.93 -6.49
C PHE A 175 9.13 10.66 -5.48
N VAL A 176 9.71 11.48 -4.60
CA VAL A 176 9.01 12.35 -3.64
C VAL A 176 9.18 13.79 -4.11
N SER A 177 8.08 14.44 -4.48
CA SER A 177 8.10 15.86 -4.88
C SER A 177 8.06 16.80 -3.68
N ARG A 178 7.40 16.38 -2.60
CA ARG A 178 7.24 17.15 -1.37
C ARG A 178 6.94 16.24 -0.20
N ALA A 179 7.60 16.50 0.93
CA ALA A 179 7.21 16.03 2.24
C ALA A 179 6.84 17.21 3.15
N ALA A 180 5.78 17.05 3.95
CA ALA A 180 5.38 18.08 4.89
C ALA A 180 4.78 17.48 6.17
N LEU A 181 5.09 18.07 7.32
CA LEU A 181 4.37 17.82 8.56
C LEU A 181 2.97 18.44 8.45
N SER A 182 1.93 17.60 8.44
CA SER A 182 0.54 18.04 8.32
C SER A 182 -0.11 18.27 9.68
N HIS A 183 0.21 17.42 10.65
CA HIS A 183 -0.26 17.55 12.02
C HIS A 183 0.74 16.99 13.02
N MET A 184 0.73 17.52 14.25
CA MET A 184 1.53 17.02 15.36
C MET A 184 0.79 17.22 16.67
N ASN A 185 0.63 16.14 17.41
CA ASN A 185 0.10 16.13 18.77
C ASN A 185 1.21 15.81 19.76
N MET A 186 1.81 16.86 20.32
CA MET A 186 2.90 16.74 21.28
C MET A 186 2.49 16.03 22.58
N GLY A 187 1.22 16.14 22.99
CA GLY A 187 0.72 15.53 24.22
C GLY A 187 0.54 14.01 24.11
N GLN A 188 0.36 13.50 22.90
CA GLN A 188 0.26 12.06 22.62
C GLN A 188 1.53 11.49 21.95
N GLY A 189 2.47 12.35 21.56
CA GLY A 189 3.66 11.94 20.80
C GLY A 189 3.33 11.43 19.40
N ILE A 190 2.30 11.99 18.75
CA ILE A 190 1.85 11.60 17.40
C ILE A 190 2.24 12.67 16.40
N ALA A 191 2.74 12.25 15.23
CA ALA A 191 3.02 13.15 14.11
C ALA A 191 2.56 12.56 12.78
N ASP A 192 1.96 13.41 11.95
CA ASP A 192 1.42 13.06 10.64
C ASP A 192 2.23 13.77 9.55
N ILE A 193 2.80 13.00 8.63
CA ILE A 193 3.65 13.48 7.53
C ILE A 193 2.96 13.12 6.22
N ASP A 194 2.73 14.10 5.36
CA ASP A 194 2.15 13.90 4.03
C ASP A 194 3.26 13.89 2.97
N LEU A 195 3.29 12.82 2.18
CA LEU A 195 4.18 12.68 1.03
C LEU A 195 3.41 12.93 -0.27
N SER A 196 4.03 13.66 -1.18
CA SER A 196 3.54 13.90 -2.55
C SER A 196 4.51 13.28 -3.55
N ALA A 197 3.96 12.72 -4.62
CA ALA A 197 4.74 12.26 -5.77
C ALA A 197 4.77 13.34 -6.87
N PRO A 198 5.80 13.37 -7.73
CA PRO A 198 5.80 14.16 -8.96
C PRO A 198 4.63 13.78 -9.89
N ASP A 199 4.07 14.77 -10.60
CA ASP A 199 2.98 14.56 -11.55
C ASP A 199 3.39 13.64 -12.71
N ASP A 200 4.65 13.73 -13.17
CA ASP A 200 5.18 12.90 -14.25
C ASP A 200 5.15 11.39 -13.89
N LEU A 201 5.34 11.05 -12.61
CA LEU A 201 5.25 9.65 -12.16
C LEU A 201 3.82 9.11 -12.20
N TYR A 202 2.83 9.96 -11.94
CA TYR A 202 1.43 9.57 -12.07
C TYR A 202 1.12 9.20 -13.53
N ASP A 203 1.54 10.02 -14.50
CA ASP A 203 1.30 9.77 -15.91
C ASP A 203 2.06 8.53 -16.42
N GLN A 204 3.28 8.30 -15.94
CA GLN A 204 4.06 7.10 -16.22
C GLN A 204 3.34 5.83 -15.74
N VAL A 205 2.94 5.80 -14.46
CA VAL A 205 2.26 4.64 -13.86
C VAL A 205 0.89 4.41 -14.49
N LEU A 206 0.16 5.49 -14.80
CA LEU A 206 -1.12 5.39 -15.47
C LEU A 206 -0.97 4.78 -16.87
N THR A 207 0.07 5.16 -17.61
CA THR A 207 0.40 4.57 -18.92
C THR A 207 0.80 3.10 -18.80
N GLU A 208 1.56 2.74 -17.76
CA GLU A 208 1.96 1.36 -17.46
C GLU A 208 0.74 0.45 -17.21
N ILE A 209 -0.19 0.91 -16.36
CA ILE A 209 -1.40 0.14 -16.00
C ILE A 209 -2.38 0.03 -17.17
N VAL A 210 -2.63 1.14 -17.86
CA VAL A 210 -3.62 1.18 -18.95
C VAL A 210 -3.04 0.53 -20.23
N GLY A 211 -1.70 0.51 -20.38
CA GLY A 211 -1.01 -0.05 -21.53
C GLY A 211 -1.06 0.83 -22.79
N VAL A 212 -1.62 2.04 -22.69
CA VAL A 212 -1.63 3.04 -23.77
C VAL A 212 -1.25 4.42 -23.24
N GLU A 213 -0.53 5.18 -24.07
CA GLU A 213 -0.11 6.54 -23.75
C GLU A 213 -1.31 7.50 -23.68
N ILE A 214 -1.44 8.22 -22.56
CA ILE A 214 -2.53 9.16 -22.34
C ILE A 214 -2.11 10.56 -22.77
N ARG A 215 -2.60 10.98 -23.94
CA ARG A 215 -2.26 12.28 -24.55
C ARG A 215 -2.93 13.49 -23.88
N GLY A 216 -3.92 13.27 -23.01
CA GLY A 216 -4.71 14.34 -22.40
C GLY A 216 -6.00 13.86 -21.75
N LYS A 217 -6.71 14.82 -21.13
CA LYS A 217 -7.96 14.56 -20.39
C LYS A 217 -9.11 14.07 -21.28
N ASP A 218 -9.15 14.53 -22.52
CA ASP A 218 -10.10 14.10 -23.55
C ASP A 218 -9.87 12.64 -23.95
N HIS A 219 -8.62 12.25 -24.19
CA HIS A 219 -8.25 10.87 -24.49
C HIS A 219 -8.57 9.94 -23.31
N LEU A 220 -8.25 10.36 -22.07
CA LEU A 220 -8.59 9.61 -20.87
C LEU A 220 -10.12 9.40 -20.75
N LEU A 221 -10.92 10.43 -21.00
CA LEU A 221 -12.38 10.30 -20.97
C LEU A 221 -12.91 9.35 -22.06
N GLN A 222 -12.30 9.34 -23.24
CA GLN A 222 -12.65 8.39 -24.30
C GLN A 222 -12.33 6.95 -23.87
N LEU A 223 -11.12 6.70 -23.36
CA LEU A 223 -10.72 5.40 -22.85
C LEU A 223 -11.65 4.92 -21.73
N MET A 224 -12.02 5.80 -20.80
CA MET A 224 -12.95 5.45 -19.71
C MET A 224 -14.35 5.09 -20.24
N LYS A 225 -14.83 5.72 -21.32
CA LYS A 225 -16.09 5.33 -21.98
C LYS A 225 -15.98 3.95 -22.60
N ASP A 226 -14.90 3.69 -23.32
CA ASP A 226 -14.65 2.41 -23.99
C ASP A 226 -14.51 1.26 -22.97
N PHE A 227 -13.73 1.47 -21.90
CA PHE A 227 -13.61 0.52 -20.79
C PHE A 227 -14.92 0.31 -20.05
N THR A 228 -15.72 1.36 -19.83
CA THR A 228 -17.02 1.22 -19.18
C THR A 228 -17.98 0.40 -20.04
N TYR A 229 -18.00 0.64 -21.35
CA TYR A 229 -18.82 -0.15 -22.27
C TYR A 229 -18.38 -1.62 -22.28
N ALA A 230 -17.08 -1.88 -22.45
CA ALA A 230 -16.53 -3.24 -22.43
C ALA A 230 -16.79 -3.95 -21.10
N LYS A 231 -16.62 -3.25 -19.97
CA LYS A 231 -16.89 -3.80 -18.63
C LYS A 231 -18.35 -4.18 -18.46
N ARG A 232 -19.29 -3.34 -18.91
CA ARG A 232 -20.73 -3.65 -18.82
C ARG A 232 -21.08 -4.91 -19.62
N GLU A 233 -20.58 -5.04 -20.85
CA GLU A 233 -20.84 -6.24 -21.66
C GLU A 233 -20.13 -7.48 -21.10
N TYR A 234 -18.91 -7.35 -20.57
CA TYR A 234 -18.20 -8.44 -19.91
C TYR A 234 -18.92 -8.90 -18.63
N ASP A 235 -19.36 -7.98 -17.78
CA ASP A 235 -20.00 -8.29 -16.50
C ASP A 235 -21.29 -9.12 -16.71
N LYS A 236 -22.01 -8.94 -17.82
CA LYS A 236 -23.18 -9.77 -18.20
C LYS A 236 -22.83 -11.25 -18.36
N VAL A 237 -21.62 -11.56 -18.84
CA VAL A 237 -21.21 -12.92 -19.21
C VAL A 237 -20.10 -13.50 -18.33
N ALA A 238 -19.52 -12.71 -17.42
CA ALA A 238 -18.36 -13.08 -16.61
C ALA A 238 -18.60 -14.35 -15.77
N GLU A 239 -19.80 -14.52 -15.21
CA GLU A 239 -20.15 -15.73 -14.46
C GLU A 239 -20.27 -16.96 -15.36
N ALA A 240 -20.94 -16.82 -16.51
CA ALA A 240 -21.04 -17.88 -17.50
C ALA A 240 -19.67 -18.35 -18.01
N LEU A 241 -18.75 -17.40 -18.26
CA LEU A 241 -17.37 -17.69 -18.63
C LEU A 241 -16.61 -18.45 -17.55
N ARG A 242 -16.83 -18.13 -16.26
CA ARG A 242 -16.22 -18.90 -15.17
C ARG A 242 -16.80 -20.30 -15.08
N MET A 243 -18.12 -20.42 -15.18
CA MET A 243 -18.81 -21.73 -15.15
C MET A 243 -18.35 -22.64 -16.29
N VAL A 244 -18.34 -22.14 -17.54
CA VAL A 244 -17.96 -22.94 -18.70
C VAL A 244 -16.53 -23.46 -18.62
N LYS A 245 -15.61 -22.70 -18.00
CA LYS A 245 -14.23 -23.15 -17.74
C LYS A 245 -14.16 -24.28 -16.71
N LEU A 246 -15.06 -24.31 -15.74
CA LEU A 246 -15.07 -25.31 -14.66
C LEU A 246 -15.85 -26.58 -15.04
N THR A 247 -17.05 -26.41 -15.60
CA THR A 247 -18.03 -27.50 -15.81
C THR A 247 -18.20 -27.88 -17.27
N GLY A 248 -17.67 -27.08 -18.21
CA GLY A 248 -17.94 -27.21 -19.63
C GLY A 248 -19.24 -26.55 -20.11
N TYR A 249 -20.07 -26.02 -19.20
CA TYR A 249 -21.33 -25.35 -19.52
C TYR A 249 -21.59 -24.14 -18.62
N GLY A 250 -21.84 -22.98 -19.21
CA GLY A 250 -22.11 -21.74 -18.49
C GLY A 250 -23.38 -21.05 -19.00
N ILE A 251 -24.13 -20.44 -18.09
CA ILE A 251 -25.37 -19.70 -18.41
C ILE A 251 -25.24 -18.28 -17.89
N ALA A 252 -25.48 -17.29 -18.75
CA ALA A 252 -25.63 -15.91 -18.35
C ALA A 252 -27.13 -15.58 -18.30
N PRO A 253 -27.67 -15.25 -17.12
CA PRO A 253 -29.07 -14.87 -17.00
C PRO A 253 -29.30 -13.49 -17.66
N PRO A 254 -30.49 -13.26 -18.22
CA PRO A 254 -30.87 -11.94 -18.73
C PRO A 254 -30.82 -10.89 -17.63
N VAL A 255 -30.40 -9.68 -18.00
CA VAL A 255 -30.57 -8.50 -17.15
C VAL A 255 -31.99 -7.96 -17.28
N LEU A 256 -32.47 -7.23 -16.27
CA LEU A 256 -33.84 -6.71 -16.22
C LEU A 256 -34.14 -5.81 -17.43
N GLU A 257 -33.16 -5.02 -17.88
CA GLU A 257 -33.29 -4.13 -19.03
C GLU A 257 -33.47 -4.88 -20.37
N GLU A 258 -33.13 -6.16 -20.42
CA GLU A 258 -33.28 -7.03 -21.59
C GLU A 258 -34.60 -7.83 -21.56
N MET A 259 -35.39 -7.70 -20.50
CA MET A 259 -36.70 -8.35 -20.39
C MET A 259 -37.78 -7.52 -21.05
N THR A 260 -38.57 -8.15 -21.92
CA THR A 260 -39.77 -7.54 -22.52
C THR A 260 -41.01 -8.14 -21.88
N LEU A 261 -41.87 -7.30 -21.31
CA LEU A 261 -43.15 -7.69 -20.72
C LEU A 261 -44.29 -7.37 -21.68
N ASP A 262 -45.05 -8.40 -22.06
CA ASP A 262 -46.25 -8.25 -22.88
C ASP A 262 -47.39 -7.62 -22.06
N GLU A 263 -48.36 -7.04 -22.77
CA GLU A 263 -49.55 -6.47 -22.12
C GLU A 263 -50.29 -7.54 -21.28
N PRO A 264 -50.73 -7.21 -20.05
CA PRO A 264 -51.44 -8.16 -19.21
C PRO A 264 -52.79 -8.58 -19.82
N GLU A 265 -52.97 -9.88 -20.04
CA GLU A 265 -54.22 -10.41 -20.59
C GLU A 265 -55.15 -10.96 -19.49
N LEU A 266 -56.43 -10.62 -19.56
CA LEU A 266 -57.43 -11.15 -18.63
C LEU A 266 -57.84 -12.55 -19.07
N ILE A 267 -57.57 -13.54 -18.22
CA ILE A 267 -57.87 -14.95 -18.50
C ILE A 267 -59.02 -15.42 -17.62
N ARG A 268 -59.90 -16.25 -18.18
CA ARG A 268 -61.02 -16.86 -17.45
C ARG A 268 -60.87 -18.37 -17.44
N GLN A 269 -60.89 -18.96 -16.25
CA GLN A 269 -60.90 -20.41 -16.08
C GLN A 269 -62.10 -20.81 -15.21
N GLY A 270 -63.18 -21.24 -15.87
CA GLY A 270 -64.47 -21.52 -15.23
C GLY A 270 -65.13 -20.25 -14.65
N SER A 271 -65.33 -20.22 -13.33
CA SER A 271 -65.87 -19.08 -12.58
C SER A 271 -64.83 -18.08 -12.08
N ARG A 272 -63.53 -18.36 -12.26
CA ARG A 272 -62.42 -17.53 -11.78
C ARG A 272 -61.81 -16.71 -12.90
N PHE A 273 -61.43 -15.47 -12.58
CA PHE A 273 -60.67 -14.57 -13.45
C PHE A 273 -59.26 -14.43 -12.91
N GLY A 274 -58.29 -14.33 -13.82
CA GLY A 274 -56.90 -14.07 -13.51
C GLY A 274 -56.28 -13.14 -14.55
N VAL A 275 -55.05 -12.75 -14.32
CA VAL A 275 -54.24 -11.97 -15.25
C VAL A 275 -53.06 -12.82 -15.67
N ARG A 276 -52.87 -12.97 -16.99
CA ARG A 276 -51.70 -13.60 -17.58
C ARG A 276 -50.69 -12.51 -17.88
N LEU A 277 -49.52 -12.63 -17.28
CA LEU A 277 -48.35 -11.82 -17.60
C LEU A 277 -47.38 -12.72 -18.36
N ARG A 278 -46.92 -12.27 -19.53
CA ARG A 278 -45.89 -12.96 -20.30
C ARG A 278 -44.67 -12.07 -20.38
N ALA A 279 -43.53 -12.60 -19.99
CA ALA A 279 -42.24 -11.94 -20.13
C ALA A 279 -41.34 -12.81 -21.00
N THR A 280 -40.58 -12.19 -21.88
CA THR A 280 -39.53 -12.86 -22.66
C THR A 280 -38.20 -12.17 -22.41
N ALA A 281 -37.15 -12.96 -22.30
CA ALA A 281 -35.82 -12.44 -22.02
C ALA A 281 -34.76 -13.34 -22.69
N PRO A 282 -33.69 -12.77 -23.27
CA PRO A 282 -32.63 -13.55 -23.87
C PRO A 282 -31.77 -14.23 -22.80
N SER A 283 -31.37 -15.48 -23.01
CA SER A 283 -30.34 -16.12 -22.18
C SER A 283 -29.18 -16.57 -23.05
N ILE A 284 -27.95 -16.28 -22.60
CA ILE A 284 -26.74 -16.67 -23.31
C ILE A 284 -26.20 -17.95 -22.66
N HIS A 285 -26.04 -18.98 -23.47
CA HIS A 285 -25.46 -20.26 -23.07
C HIS A 285 -24.08 -20.42 -23.72
N MET A 286 -23.08 -20.74 -22.90
CA MET A 286 -21.71 -21.01 -23.32
C MET A 286 -21.41 -22.49 -23.14
N ILE A 287 -20.82 -23.11 -24.16
CA ILE A 287 -20.50 -24.53 -24.17
C ILE A 287 -19.01 -24.67 -24.53
N ARG A 288 -18.23 -25.32 -23.67
CA ARG A 288 -16.86 -25.71 -24.01
C ARG A 288 -16.89 -27.02 -24.77
N VAL A 289 -16.20 -27.06 -25.90
CA VAL A 289 -16.00 -28.27 -26.70
C VAL A 289 -14.51 -28.46 -26.89
N ASP A 290 -14.04 -29.68 -26.64
CA ASP A 290 -12.65 -30.04 -26.87
C ASP A 290 -12.49 -30.47 -28.34
N VAL A 291 -11.59 -29.80 -29.06
CA VAL A 291 -11.31 -30.10 -30.47
C VAL A 291 -10.03 -30.89 -30.55
N GLU A 292 -10.14 -32.17 -30.89
CA GLU A 292 -9.00 -33.03 -31.12
C GLU A 292 -8.53 -32.88 -32.57
N SER A 293 -7.23 -32.68 -32.78
CA SER A 293 -6.60 -32.69 -34.09
C SER A 293 -5.39 -33.60 -34.05
N GLU A 294 -5.35 -34.57 -34.96
CA GLU A 294 -4.24 -35.51 -35.09
C GLU A 294 -3.41 -35.11 -36.32
N PHE A 295 -2.09 -35.09 -36.15
CA PHE A 295 -1.14 -34.90 -37.23
C PHE A 295 -0.36 -36.21 -37.42
N ALA A 296 -0.67 -36.94 -38.48
CA ALA A 296 -0.05 -38.22 -38.83
C ALA A 296 0.68 -38.11 -40.19
N PRO A 297 1.90 -37.54 -40.24
CA PRO A 297 2.64 -37.40 -41.48
C PRO A 297 3.09 -38.77 -42.00
N ILE A 298 2.92 -39.01 -43.29
CA ILE A 298 3.41 -40.23 -43.94
C ILE A 298 4.85 -39.97 -44.41
N VAL A 299 5.82 -40.51 -43.65
CA VAL A 299 7.25 -40.26 -43.86
C VAL A 299 7.92 -41.43 -44.57
N GLY A 300 7.53 -41.67 -45.82
CA GLY A 300 8.24 -42.58 -46.74
C GLY A 300 8.60 -43.97 -46.16
N THR A 301 9.88 -44.19 -45.87
CA THR A 301 10.42 -45.46 -45.38
C THR A 301 10.39 -45.60 -43.85
N GLU A 302 10.44 -46.83 -43.34
CA GLU A 302 10.46 -47.12 -41.89
C GLU A 302 11.58 -46.38 -41.15
N LYS A 303 12.79 -46.36 -41.71
CA LYS A 303 13.93 -45.62 -41.13
C LYS A 303 13.69 -44.12 -41.00
N GLN A 304 13.02 -43.50 -41.98
CA GLN A 304 12.70 -42.07 -41.93
C GLN A 304 11.63 -41.76 -40.89
N SER A 305 10.70 -42.69 -40.67
CA SER A 305 9.70 -42.58 -39.61
C SER A 305 10.34 -42.72 -38.22
N GLU A 306 11.28 -43.65 -38.03
CA GLU A 306 12.04 -43.79 -36.77
C GLU A 306 12.88 -42.54 -36.46
N GLU A 307 13.53 -41.95 -37.47
CA GLU A 307 14.35 -40.75 -37.32
C GLU A 307 13.51 -39.53 -36.90
N LEU A 308 12.31 -39.36 -37.49
CA LEU A 308 11.38 -38.29 -37.08
C LEU A 308 10.88 -38.49 -35.64
N VAL A 309 10.54 -39.72 -35.25
CA VAL A 309 10.11 -40.01 -33.87
C VAL A 309 11.24 -39.69 -32.88
N ARG A 310 12.48 -40.07 -33.20
CA ARG A 310 13.64 -39.76 -32.35
C ARG A 310 13.87 -38.25 -32.23
N TYR A 311 13.74 -37.51 -33.32
CA TYR A 311 13.84 -36.04 -33.33
C TYR A 311 12.80 -35.39 -32.41
N LEU A 312 11.53 -35.81 -32.51
CA LEU A 312 10.46 -35.30 -31.67
C LEU A 312 10.59 -35.68 -30.18
N MET A 313 11.08 -36.90 -29.90
CA MET A 313 11.29 -37.37 -28.54
C MET A 313 12.46 -36.66 -27.85
N GLN A 314 13.50 -36.28 -28.60
CA GLN A 314 14.63 -35.53 -28.05
C GLN A 314 14.19 -34.18 -27.47
N ASP A 315 13.34 -33.44 -28.19
CA ASP A 315 12.81 -32.17 -27.72
C ASP A 315 11.80 -32.35 -26.57
N PHE A 316 11.03 -33.45 -26.60
CA PHE A 316 10.03 -33.77 -25.57
C PHE A 316 10.64 -34.13 -24.22
N GLU A 317 11.77 -34.84 -24.20
CA GLU A 317 12.46 -35.24 -22.96
C GLU A 317 13.07 -34.05 -22.21
N GLU A 318 13.45 -32.97 -22.90
CA GLU A 318 13.94 -31.74 -22.26
C GLU A 318 12.82 -30.86 -21.72
N ASP A 319 11.79 -30.60 -22.53
CA ASP A 319 10.62 -29.81 -22.16
C ASP A 319 9.44 -30.14 -23.09
N PRO A 320 8.34 -30.72 -22.56
CA PRO A 320 7.15 -31.08 -23.35
C PRO A 320 6.54 -29.91 -24.13
N LEU A 321 6.82 -28.65 -23.75
CA LEU A 321 6.33 -27.48 -24.46
C LEU A 321 7.20 -27.10 -25.67
N LYS A 322 8.48 -27.47 -25.69
CA LYS A 322 9.39 -27.15 -26.82
C LYS A 322 9.00 -27.87 -28.11
N ILE A 323 8.36 -29.04 -28.02
CA ILE A 323 7.91 -29.81 -29.19
C ILE A 323 6.97 -29.00 -30.10
N TRP A 324 6.27 -28.01 -29.54
CA TRP A 324 5.38 -27.13 -30.29
C TRP A 324 6.13 -26.21 -31.26
N ASP A 325 7.38 -25.88 -30.94
CA ASP A 325 8.24 -25.04 -31.76
C ASP A 325 9.09 -25.84 -32.76
N SER A 326 9.14 -27.18 -32.64
CA SER A 326 9.88 -28.04 -33.56
C SER A 326 9.39 -27.87 -35.00
N ASP A 327 10.33 -27.61 -35.91
CA ASP A 327 10.06 -27.47 -37.34
C ASP A 327 9.83 -28.85 -37.96
N ILE A 328 8.66 -29.04 -38.57
CA ILE A 328 8.27 -30.25 -39.27
C ILE A 328 7.84 -29.85 -40.68
N PHE A 329 8.70 -30.13 -41.66
CA PHE A 329 8.50 -29.82 -43.08
C PHE A 329 8.36 -28.32 -43.41
N GLY A 330 9.09 -27.44 -42.70
CA GLY A 330 9.14 -26.01 -42.97
C GLY A 330 8.01 -25.21 -42.29
N LYS A 331 7.33 -25.81 -41.32
CA LYS A 331 6.34 -25.19 -40.43
C LYS A 331 6.50 -25.76 -39.03
N SER A 332 6.26 -24.95 -38.00
CA SER A 332 6.24 -25.47 -36.62
C SER A 332 5.04 -26.38 -36.39
N LEU A 333 5.20 -27.38 -35.51
CA LEU A 333 4.13 -28.27 -35.11
C LEU A 333 2.90 -27.50 -34.57
N ALA A 334 3.12 -26.43 -33.80
CA ALA A 334 2.05 -25.57 -33.30
C ALA A 334 1.25 -24.87 -34.40
N ALA A 335 1.89 -24.51 -35.52
CA ALA A 335 1.19 -23.92 -36.66
C ALA A 335 0.31 -24.98 -37.35
N ILE A 336 0.86 -26.18 -37.58
CA ILE A 336 0.15 -27.28 -38.23
C ILE A 336 -1.08 -27.71 -37.41
N VAL A 337 -0.91 -27.88 -36.10
CA VAL A 337 -2.02 -28.27 -35.20
C VAL A 337 -3.07 -27.16 -35.11
N ARG A 338 -2.66 -25.88 -35.04
CA ARG A 338 -3.60 -24.76 -35.07
C ARG A 338 -4.39 -24.68 -36.38
N GLU A 339 -3.75 -24.92 -37.52
CA GLU A 339 -4.42 -24.99 -38.82
C GLU A 339 -5.48 -26.11 -38.82
N GLY A 340 -5.13 -27.30 -38.31
CA GLY A 340 -6.05 -28.43 -38.18
C GLY A 340 -7.25 -28.15 -37.25
N ILE A 341 -7.00 -27.57 -36.08
CA ILE A 341 -8.07 -27.15 -35.14
C ILE A 341 -8.97 -26.09 -35.79
N SER A 342 -8.38 -25.08 -36.44
CA SER A 342 -9.12 -23.99 -37.08
C SER A 342 -10.01 -24.50 -38.21
N ALA A 343 -9.52 -25.46 -39.00
CA ALA A 343 -10.31 -26.11 -40.04
C ALA A 343 -11.50 -26.88 -39.45
N LYS A 344 -11.31 -27.64 -38.35
CA LYS A 344 -12.40 -28.36 -37.66
C LYS A 344 -13.42 -27.42 -37.03
N LEU A 345 -12.98 -26.29 -36.45
CA LEU A 345 -13.88 -25.27 -35.90
C LEU A 345 -14.76 -24.64 -37.00
N ALA A 346 -14.21 -24.43 -38.20
CA ALA A 346 -14.94 -23.90 -39.34
C ALA A 346 -15.91 -24.91 -39.99
N MET A 347 -15.85 -26.20 -39.66
CA MET A 347 -16.71 -27.23 -40.25
C MET A 347 -18.14 -27.24 -39.70
N MET A 348 -18.43 -26.56 -38.59
CA MET A 348 -19.78 -26.58 -38.00
C MET A 348 -20.75 -25.78 -38.89
N PRO A 349 -21.67 -26.44 -39.64
CA PRO A 349 -22.49 -25.72 -40.60
C PRO A 349 -23.57 -24.90 -39.88
N GLU A 350 -23.95 -23.77 -40.44
CA GLU A 350 -24.91 -22.84 -39.81
C GLU A 350 -26.23 -23.53 -39.44
N ASN A 351 -26.74 -24.44 -40.29
CA ASN A 351 -27.98 -25.17 -40.03
C ASN A 351 -27.91 -26.02 -38.73
N ALA A 352 -26.74 -26.56 -38.39
CA ALA A 352 -26.53 -27.31 -37.17
C ALA A 352 -26.48 -26.38 -35.95
N GLN A 353 -25.85 -25.20 -36.10
CA GLN A 353 -25.85 -24.16 -35.07
C GLN A 353 -27.28 -23.70 -34.75
N TYR A 354 -28.09 -23.43 -35.76
CA TYR A 354 -29.51 -23.06 -35.60
C TYR A 354 -30.32 -24.17 -34.93
N LYS A 355 -30.15 -25.43 -35.35
CA LYS A 355 -30.86 -26.56 -34.74
C LYS A 355 -30.48 -26.74 -33.27
N LEU A 356 -29.21 -26.60 -32.90
CA LEU A 356 -28.77 -26.65 -31.51
C LEU A 356 -29.38 -25.53 -30.69
N LYS A 357 -29.40 -24.30 -31.22
CA LYS A 357 -30.07 -23.17 -30.58
C LYS A 357 -31.55 -23.44 -30.34
N GLU A 358 -32.30 -23.85 -31.37
CA GLU A 358 -33.74 -24.13 -31.26
C GLU A 358 -34.04 -25.27 -30.28
N THR A 359 -33.18 -26.29 -30.27
CA THR A 359 -33.28 -27.41 -29.34
C THR A 359 -33.11 -26.95 -27.90
N LEU A 360 -32.12 -26.10 -27.62
CA LEU A 360 -31.92 -25.50 -26.29
C LEU A 360 -33.12 -24.64 -25.90
N GLU A 361 -33.62 -23.78 -26.81
CA GLU A 361 -34.80 -22.95 -26.56
C GLU A 361 -36.04 -23.80 -26.20
N ARG A 362 -36.27 -24.92 -26.89
CA ARG A 362 -37.39 -25.82 -26.59
C ARG A 362 -37.23 -26.51 -25.23
N ILE A 363 -36.05 -27.05 -24.92
CA ILE A 363 -35.80 -27.72 -23.64
C ILE A 363 -36.08 -26.76 -22.48
N ILE A 364 -35.60 -25.51 -22.58
CA ILE A 364 -35.77 -24.50 -21.52
C ILE A 364 -37.24 -24.09 -21.36
N ASN A 365 -37.97 -23.88 -22.47
CA ASN A 365 -39.36 -23.40 -22.40
C ASN A 365 -40.39 -24.50 -22.12
N GLU A 366 -40.16 -25.72 -22.62
CA GLU A 366 -41.12 -26.83 -22.55
C GLU A 366 -40.84 -27.78 -21.37
N GLY A 367 -39.66 -27.68 -20.73
CA GLY A 367 -39.32 -28.46 -19.54
C GLY A 367 -39.18 -29.96 -19.78
N SER A 368 -38.96 -30.39 -21.03
CA SER A 368 -38.83 -31.80 -21.38
C SER A 368 -37.40 -32.31 -21.12
N GLY A 369 -37.26 -33.22 -20.16
CA GLY A 369 -35.97 -33.67 -19.63
C GLY A 369 -35.16 -34.65 -20.49
N GLY A 370 -35.54 -34.89 -21.75
CA GLY A 370 -34.89 -35.86 -22.62
C GLY A 370 -34.52 -35.26 -23.97
N LEU A 371 -33.23 -35.25 -24.30
CA LEU A 371 -32.70 -34.86 -25.61
C LEU A 371 -32.22 -36.10 -26.36
N ILE A 372 -32.74 -36.33 -27.57
CA ILE A 372 -32.20 -37.31 -28.51
C ILE A 372 -31.68 -36.53 -29.72
N ALA A 373 -30.36 -36.51 -29.90
CA ALA A 373 -29.72 -35.96 -31.08
C ALA A 373 -29.32 -37.10 -32.03
N ILE A 374 -29.78 -37.06 -33.28
CA ILE A 374 -29.36 -37.99 -34.34
C ILE A 374 -28.48 -37.20 -35.30
N ILE A 375 -27.21 -37.58 -35.37
CA ILE A 375 -26.23 -37.05 -36.33
C ILE A 375 -26.28 -37.99 -37.54
N LEU A 376 -26.48 -37.42 -38.74
CA LEU A 376 -26.61 -38.15 -40.01
C LEU A 376 -25.32 -38.14 -40.80
#